data_AF-A0A355FA27-F1
#
_entry.id   AF-A0A355FA27-F1
#
_cell.length_a   1.000
_cell.length_b   1.000
_cell.length_c   1.000
_cell.angle_alpha   90.00
_cell.angle_beta   90.00
_cell.angle_gamma   90.00
#
_symmetry.space_group_name_H-M   'P 1'
#
loop_
_entity.id
_entity.type
_entity.pdbx_description
1 polymer ?
#
loop_
_entity_poly.entity_id
_entity_poly.type
_entity_poly.pdbx_seq_one_letter_code
_entity_poly.pdbx_strand_id
1 'polypeptide(L)'
;MNRRTRGERPMKAFVLAVLVALGGTAATAQTLTVKMATLVPQGSSWHRILQEMAEAWKTASGGKVTVRLYPGGVAGDDPDVVRKMRLGTLNAGLLTASGLGEIDKSVNALGVPMMYGSYEEVYGVLDKMRPGLEAKIAAKGFVVLGWADGGWVRFFTQKPVARPDDLRALKLFSWAGDTQQVELLKAARFNPVPLPSTELATGLQTGLVQAFGAPPGVALIAQYFNRAKNMTDLDWQMLLGAIVVSKSTWDQLSPD
;
A
#
# COMPACT_ATOMS: atom_id res chain seq x y z
N MET A 1 23.35 19.13 98.91
CA MET A 1 22.12 19.25 98.11
C MET A 1 22.49 19.00 96.65
N ASN A 2 22.09 17.84 96.08
CA ASN A 2 21.98 17.50 94.63
C ASN A 2 23.20 17.73 93.70
N ARG A 3 23.57 16.90 92.71
CA ARG A 3 23.02 15.67 92.11
C ARG A 3 24.04 15.17 91.06
N ARG A 4 24.06 13.84 90.88
CA ARG A 4 24.16 13.08 89.61
C ARG A 4 25.53 12.84 88.95
N THR A 5 25.92 11.59 89.17
CA THR A 5 26.70 10.66 88.34
C THR A 5 26.39 10.72 86.84
N ARG A 6 27.45 10.65 86.02
CA ARG A 6 27.41 10.54 84.55
C ARG A 6 27.58 9.08 84.17
N GLY A 7 26.53 8.47 83.65
CA GLY A 7 26.51 7.09 83.19
C GLY A 7 27.06 6.93 81.77
N GLU A 8 27.79 5.84 81.58
CA GLU A 8 28.31 5.30 80.33
C GLU A 8 27.18 4.89 79.36
N ARG A 9 27.43 4.96 78.05
CA ARG A 9 26.64 4.23 77.05
C ARG A 9 27.55 3.63 75.96
N PRO A 10 27.24 2.40 75.49
CA PRO A 10 28.13 1.58 74.67
C PRO A 10 28.00 1.88 73.18
N MET A 11 29.12 1.71 72.48
CA MET A 11 29.28 1.78 71.04
C MET A 11 28.67 0.54 70.39
N LYS A 12 27.53 0.68 69.70
CA LYS A 12 26.94 -0.38 68.87
C LYS A 12 27.35 -0.16 67.42
N ALA A 13 28.06 -1.15 66.88
CA ALA A 13 28.48 -1.25 65.49
C ALA A 13 27.28 -1.19 64.53
N PHE A 14 27.38 -0.32 63.53
CA PHE A 14 26.45 -0.25 62.40
C PHE A 14 27.16 -0.87 61.19
N VAL A 15 26.87 -2.14 60.89
CA VAL A 15 27.28 -2.78 59.63
C VAL A 15 26.29 -2.31 58.56
N LEU A 16 26.75 -1.41 57.68
CA LEU A 16 25.99 -0.96 56.52
C LEU A 16 26.15 -1.98 55.39
N ALA A 17 25.14 -2.82 55.19
CA ALA A 17 25.05 -3.69 54.03
C ALA A 17 24.68 -2.86 52.78
N VAL A 18 25.65 -2.66 51.89
CA VAL A 18 25.43 -2.09 50.55
C VAL A 18 24.85 -3.18 49.66
N LEU A 19 23.53 -3.23 49.54
CA LEU A 19 22.84 -3.98 48.50
C LEU A 19 22.99 -3.21 47.18
N VAL A 20 23.92 -3.68 46.34
CA VAL A 20 24.05 -3.26 44.95
C VAL A 20 22.73 -3.57 44.24
N ALA A 21 21.96 -2.52 43.98
CA ALA A 21 20.82 -2.57 43.09
C ALA A 21 21.33 -2.79 41.65
N LEU A 22 21.44 -4.06 41.25
CA LEU A 22 21.44 -4.46 39.84
C LEU A 22 20.04 -4.20 39.28
N GLY A 23 19.71 -2.92 39.11
CA GLY A 23 18.61 -2.48 38.27
C GLY A 23 19.01 -2.72 36.83
N GLY A 24 18.78 -3.94 36.35
CA GLY A 24 18.81 -4.23 34.92
C GLY A 24 17.79 -3.32 34.26
N THR A 25 18.27 -2.32 33.51
CA THR A 25 17.46 -1.61 32.54
C THR A 25 17.03 -2.64 31.50
N ALA A 26 15.83 -3.21 31.68
CA ALA A 26 15.13 -3.84 30.59
C ALA A 26 14.92 -2.75 29.55
N ALA A 27 15.81 -2.70 28.55
CA ALA A 27 15.63 -1.88 27.38
C ALA A 27 14.28 -2.29 26.78
N THR A 28 13.25 -1.46 26.95
CA THR A 28 11.99 -1.61 26.24
C THR A 28 12.34 -1.51 24.77
N ALA A 29 12.45 -2.66 24.10
CA ALA A 29 12.71 -2.73 22.67
C ALA A 29 11.66 -1.84 21.98
N GLN A 30 12.13 -0.78 21.33
CA GLN A 30 11.25 0.21 20.73
C GLN A 30 10.45 -0.47 19.61
N THR A 31 9.14 -0.63 19.81
CA THR A 31 8.27 -1.20 18.79
C THR A 31 8.14 -0.22 17.62
N LEU A 32 8.54 -0.66 16.42
CA LEU A 32 8.31 0.06 15.18
C LEU A 32 6.89 -0.24 14.68
N THR A 33 6.05 0.79 14.60
CA THR A 33 4.74 0.69 13.93
C THR A 33 4.86 1.17 12.49
N VAL A 34 4.74 0.25 11.53
CA VAL A 34 4.69 0.53 10.10
C VAL A 34 3.26 0.90 9.71
N LYS A 35 3.01 2.16 9.35
CA LYS A 35 1.72 2.61 8.83
C LYS A 35 1.63 2.31 7.33
N MET A 36 0.76 1.38 6.96
CA MET A 36 0.60 0.92 5.59
C MET A 36 -0.78 1.30 5.02
N ALA A 37 -0.81 2.00 3.89
CA ALA A 37 -2.06 2.33 3.20
C ALA A 37 -2.31 1.45 1.97
N THR A 38 -3.57 1.27 1.61
CA THR A 38 -3.97 0.56 0.39
C THR A 38 -5.35 1.01 -0.08
N LEU A 39 -5.58 0.93 -1.39
CA LEU A 39 -6.89 1.11 -2.01
C LEU A 39 -7.81 -0.10 -1.84
N VAL A 40 -7.24 -1.26 -1.49
CA VAL A 40 -7.99 -2.51 -1.30
C VAL A 40 -9.10 -2.31 -0.25
N PRO A 41 -10.38 -2.62 -0.57
CA PRO A 41 -11.48 -2.43 0.37
C PRO A 41 -11.32 -3.22 1.67
N GLN A 42 -11.71 -2.61 2.78
CA GLN A 42 -11.77 -3.28 4.07
C GLN A 42 -12.69 -4.51 4.01
N GLY A 43 -12.24 -5.62 4.57
CA GLY A 43 -13.00 -6.89 4.61
C GLY A 43 -12.93 -7.72 3.33
N SER A 44 -12.26 -7.25 2.27
CA SER A 44 -11.99 -8.04 1.07
C SER A 44 -10.99 -9.17 1.35
N SER A 45 -10.90 -10.14 0.42
CA SER A 45 -9.90 -11.22 0.48
C SER A 45 -8.47 -10.68 0.53
N TRP A 46 -8.19 -9.64 -0.25
CA TRP A 46 -6.89 -8.97 -0.27
C TRP A 46 -6.57 -8.25 1.04
N HIS A 47 -7.57 -7.63 1.68
CA HIS A 47 -7.39 -7.05 3.01
C HIS A 47 -7.02 -8.11 4.05
N ARG A 48 -7.66 -9.29 3.98
CA ARG A 48 -7.32 -10.43 4.85
C ARG A 48 -5.87 -10.89 4.66
N ILE A 49 -5.40 -10.99 3.42
CA ILE A 49 -3.99 -11.32 3.12
C ILE A 49 -3.03 -10.30 3.74
N LEU A 50 -3.36 -9.00 3.67
CA LEU A 50 -2.54 -7.96 4.31
C LEU A 50 -2.55 -8.05 5.83
N GLN A 51 -3.67 -8.47 6.44
CA GLN A 51 -3.74 -8.74 7.89
C GLN A 51 -2.89 -9.95 8.27
N GLU A 52 -2.90 -11.02 7.48
CA GLU A 52 -2.04 -12.19 7.68
C GLU A 52 -0.56 -11.82 7.56
N MET A 53 -0.20 -11.00 6.58
CA MET A 53 1.16 -10.44 6.45
C MET A 53 1.55 -9.62 7.68
N ALA A 54 0.65 -8.75 8.18
CA ALA A 54 0.90 -7.94 9.37
C ALA A 54 1.20 -8.80 10.61
N GLU A 55 0.43 -9.88 10.81
CA GLU A 55 0.66 -10.82 11.91
C GLU A 55 1.93 -11.66 11.71
N ALA A 56 2.26 -12.02 10.47
CA ALA A 56 3.51 -12.70 10.14
C ALA A 56 4.73 -11.83 10.48
N TRP A 57 4.71 -10.54 10.14
CA TRP A 57 5.78 -9.59 10.48
C TRP A 57 5.93 -9.41 11.99
N LYS A 58 4.81 -9.31 12.70
CA LYS A 58 4.80 -9.24 14.16
C LYS A 58 5.39 -10.50 14.79
N THR A 59 5.02 -11.67 14.28
CA THR A 59 5.53 -12.95 14.79
C THR A 59 7.02 -13.11 14.51
N ALA A 60 7.45 -12.87 13.27
CA ALA A 60 8.86 -12.97 12.87
C ALA A 60 9.76 -12.03 13.67
N SER A 61 9.30 -10.81 13.95
CA SER A 61 10.07 -9.81 14.71
C SER A 61 9.97 -9.96 16.23
N GLY A 62 9.28 -10.99 16.75
CA GLY A 62 9.02 -11.13 18.19
C GLY A 62 8.25 -9.95 18.79
N GLY A 63 7.37 -9.32 17.99
CA GLY A 63 6.56 -8.16 18.37
C GLY A 63 7.24 -6.79 18.22
N LYS A 64 8.50 -6.74 17.74
CA LYS A 64 9.23 -5.48 17.56
C LYS A 64 8.72 -4.67 16.36
N VAL A 65 8.17 -5.33 15.35
CA VAL A 65 7.55 -4.70 14.17
C VAL A 65 6.07 -4.99 14.19
N THR A 66 5.25 -3.94 14.09
CA THR A 66 3.80 -4.06 13.95
C THR A 66 3.34 -3.28 12.74
N VAL A 67 2.29 -3.73 12.07
CA VAL A 67 1.73 -3.05 10.91
C VAL A 67 0.35 -2.50 11.25
N ARG A 68 0.15 -1.20 11.02
CA ARG A 68 -1.16 -0.56 11.09
C ARG A 68 -1.67 -0.32 9.67
N LEU A 69 -2.72 -1.04 9.29
CA LEU A 69 -3.32 -0.96 7.96
C LEU A 69 -4.34 0.18 7.88
N TYR A 70 -4.33 0.88 6.74
CA TYR A 70 -5.29 1.92 6.34
C TYR A 70 -5.91 1.50 5.00
N PRO A 71 -6.91 0.59 5.01
CA PRO A 71 -7.52 0.05 3.79
C PRO A 71 -8.54 0.99 3.15
N GLY A 72 -8.98 0.68 1.93
CA GLY A 72 -10.09 1.32 1.25
C GLY A 72 -9.86 2.77 0.83
N GLY A 73 -8.60 3.20 0.69
CA GLY A 73 -8.27 4.56 0.26
C GLY A 73 -8.60 5.63 1.31
N VAL A 74 -8.80 5.26 2.59
CA VAL A 74 -8.99 6.24 3.69
C VAL A 74 -7.80 7.19 3.86
N ALA A 75 -6.63 6.77 3.35
CA ALA A 75 -5.42 7.58 3.32
C ALA A 75 -5.23 8.35 2.00
N GLY A 76 -6.27 8.46 1.17
CA GLY A 76 -6.20 9.06 -0.17
C GLY A 76 -5.85 8.05 -1.25
N ASP A 77 -5.73 8.54 -2.47
CA ASP A 77 -5.37 7.75 -3.65
C ASP A 77 -3.85 7.45 -3.68
N ASP A 78 -3.40 6.57 -4.59
CA ASP A 78 -2.01 6.15 -4.76
C ASP A 78 -1.01 7.32 -4.76
N PRO A 79 -1.21 8.42 -5.54
CA PRO A 79 -0.33 9.59 -5.48
C PRO A 79 -0.29 10.28 -4.11
N ASP A 80 -1.42 10.33 -3.40
CA ASP A 80 -1.48 10.88 -2.04
C ASP A 80 -0.73 10.00 -1.05
N VAL A 81 -0.84 8.67 -1.18
CA VAL A 81 -0.11 7.71 -0.37
C VAL A 81 1.40 7.90 -0.56
N VAL A 82 1.87 7.98 -1.81
CA VAL A 82 3.29 8.22 -2.13
C VAL A 82 3.77 9.54 -1.55
N ARG A 83 2.98 10.62 -1.69
CA ARG A 83 3.29 11.93 -1.09
C ARG A 83 3.41 11.84 0.43
N LYS A 84 2.46 11.18 1.10
CA LYS A 84 2.47 10.97 2.55
C LYS A 84 3.65 10.11 3.03
N MET A 85 4.09 9.16 2.21
CA MET A 85 5.30 8.37 2.46
C MET A 85 6.57 9.21 2.32
N ARG A 86 6.66 10.08 1.31
CA ARG A 86 7.78 11.05 1.19
C ARG A 86 7.86 12.00 2.38
N LEU A 87 6.70 12.38 2.95
CA LEU A 87 6.61 13.21 4.16
C LEU A 87 6.84 12.42 5.47
N GLY A 88 6.99 11.10 5.41
CA GLY A 88 7.18 10.23 6.59
C GLY A 88 5.93 10.04 7.46
N THR A 89 4.76 10.50 6.99
CA THR A 89 3.48 10.33 7.72
C THR A 89 2.84 8.96 7.52
N LEU A 90 3.15 8.32 6.39
CA LEU A 90 2.95 6.89 6.11
C LEU A 90 4.32 6.24 5.89
N ASN A 91 4.42 4.94 6.14
CA ASN A 91 5.68 4.20 6.04
C ASN A 91 5.69 3.23 4.86
N ALA A 92 4.54 2.65 4.56
CA ALA A 92 4.40 1.64 3.52
C ALA A 92 3.10 1.80 2.74
N GLY A 93 3.01 1.11 1.60
CA GLY A 93 1.77 1.01 0.83
C GLY A 93 1.76 -0.20 -0.09
N LEU A 94 0.58 -0.81 -0.26
CA LEU A 94 0.30 -1.64 -1.42
C LEU A 94 -0.23 -0.70 -2.51
N LEU A 95 0.64 -0.37 -3.47
CA LEU A 95 0.39 0.58 -4.54
C LEU A 95 0.11 -0.15 -5.85
N THR A 96 -0.73 0.44 -6.69
CA THR A 96 -0.84 0.03 -8.10
C THR A 96 0.29 0.62 -8.93
N ALA A 97 0.36 0.28 -10.22
CA ALA A 97 1.26 0.91 -11.17
C ALA A 97 1.15 2.45 -11.18
N SER A 98 -0.01 3.03 -10.84
CA SER A 98 -0.19 4.48 -10.70
C SER A 98 0.72 5.06 -9.60
N GLY A 99 0.64 4.52 -8.38
CA GLY A 99 1.49 4.96 -7.27
C GLY A 99 2.97 4.63 -7.49
N LEU A 100 3.27 3.47 -8.09
CA LEU A 100 4.67 3.13 -8.42
C LEU A 100 5.25 4.08 -9.48
N GLY A 101 4.46 4.50 -10.48
CA GLY A 101 4.85 5.46 -11.49
C GLY A 101 5.14 6.86 -10.93
N GLU A 102 4.47 7.25 -9.84
CA GLU A 102 4.78 8.47 -9.07
C GLU A 102 6.14 8.40 -8.37
N ILE A 103 6.61 7.20 -8.02
CA ILE A 103 7.97 6.98 -7.50
C ILE A 103 8.97 6.99 -8.66
N ASP A 104 8.77 6.12 -9.65
CA ASP A 104 9.60 6.05 -10.87
C ASP A 104 8.77 5.61 -12.09
N LYS A 105 8.79 6.45 -13.13
CA LYS A 105 7.99 6.26 -14.36
C LYS A 105 8.34 5.00 -15.15
N SER A 106 9.48 4.37 -14.91
CA SER A 106 9.86 3.16 -15.66
C SER A 106 8.95 1.96 -15.39
N VAL A 107 8.19 1.97 -14.29
CA VAL A 107 7.18 0.94 -14.01
C VAL A 107 6.06 0.95 -15.06
N ASN A 108 5.77 2.09 -15.69
CA ASN A 108 4.76 2.19 -16.75
C ASN A 108 5.08 1.32 -17.97
N ALA A 109 6.35 0.94 -18.17
CA ALA A 109 6.74 0.01 -19.22
C ALA A 109 6.07 -1.37 -19.06
N LEU A 110 5.68 -1.76 -17.84
CA LEU A 110 4.97 -3.01 -17.59
C LEU A 110 3.47 -2.93 -17.87
N GLY A 111 2.91 -1.72 -18.04
CA GLY A 111 1.48 -1.47 -18.16
C GLY A 111 1.01 -1.14 -19.58
N VAL A 112 1.73 -1.62 -20.61
CA VAL A 112 1.35 -1.35 -22.00
C VAL A 112 0.11 -2.17 -22.37
N PRO A 113 -0.96 -1.55 -22.88
CA PRO A 113 -2.17 -2.26 -23.27
C PRO A 113 -1.91 -3.36 -24.31
N MET A 114 -2.52 -4.53 -24.08
CA MET A 114 -2.50 -5.71 -24.93
C MET A 114 -1.09 -6.24 -25.23
N MET A 115 -0.09 -5.87 -24.43
CA MET A 115 1.30 -6.28 -24.64
C MET A 115 1.54 -7.76 -24.34
N TYR A 116 0.72 -8.35 -23.46
CA TYR A 116 0.91 -9.71 -22.98
C TYR A 116 -0.31 -10.58 -23.33
N GLY A 117 -0.06 -11.85 -23.64
CA GLY A 117 -1.10 -12.84 -23.90
C GLY A 117 -1.37 -13.80 -22.75
N SER A 118 -0.52 -13.82 -21.70
CA SER A 118 -0.69 -14.74 -20.56
C SER A 118 -0.02 -14.26 -19.28
N TYR A 119 -0.43 -14.82 -18.15
CA TYR A 119 0.22 -14.58 -16.85
C TYR A 119 1.69 -15.03 -16.86
N GLU A 120 2.01 -16.14 -17.52
CA GLU A 120 3.37 -16.64 -17.65
C GLU A 120 4.28 -15.62 -18.36
N GLU A 121 3.77 -15.00 -19.43
CA GLU A 121 4.50 -13.95 -20.15
C GLU A 121 4.71 -12.71 -19.28
N VAL A 122 3.66 -12.26 -18.56
CA VAL A 122 3.75 -11.13 -17.63
C VAL A 122 4.82 -11.39 -16.57
N TYR A 123 4.78 -12.53 -15.89
CA TYR A 123 5.73 -12.84 -14.83
C TYR A 123 7.14 -13.06 -15.37
N GLY A 124 7.29 -13.68 -16.55
CA GLY A 124 8.59 -13.85 -17.21
C GLY A 124 9.24 -12.51 -17.59
N VAL A 125 8.45 -11.52 -18.03
CA VAL A 125 8.94 -10.15 -18.29
C VAL A 125 9.26 -9.45 -16.97
N LEU A 126 8.36 -9.53 -15.98
CA LEU A 126 8.55 -8.91 -14.67
C LEU A 126 9.84 -9.41 -14.02
N ASP A 127 10.11 -10.72 -14.02
CA ASP A 127 11.32 -11.29 -13.42
C ASP A 127 12.60 -10.75 -14.03
N LYS A 128 12.63 -10.52 -15.35
CA LYS A 128 13.78 -9.94 -16.04
C LYS A 128 13.94 -8.44 -15.76
N MET A 129 12.83 -7.71 -15.66
CA MET A 129 12.86 -6.25 -15.44
C MET A 129 13.02 -5.86 -13.97
N ARG A 130 12.60 -6.74 -13.05
CA ARG A 130 12.49 -6.49 -11.62
C ARG A 130 13.76 -5.91 -11.01
N PRO A 131 14.98 -6.45 -11.21
CA PRO A 131 16.18 -5.89 -10.58
C PRO A 131 16.44 -4.43 -10.97
N GLY A 132 16.19 -4.09 -12.25
CA GLY A 132 16.35 -2.72 -12.74
C GLY A 132 15.28 -1.76 -12.24
N LEU A 133 14.03 -2.21 -12.14
CA LEU A 133 12.92 -1.43 -11.58
C LEU A 133 13.12 -1.17 -10.09
N GLU A 134 13.45 -2.22 -9.32
CA GLU A 134 13.69 -2.11 -7.88
C GLU A 134 14.89 -1.23 -7.56
N ALA A 135 15.97 -1.29 -8.35
CA ALA A 135 17.11 -0.38 -8.19
C ALA A 135 16.73 1.09 -8.41
N LYS A 136 15.88 1.37 -9.41
CA LYS A 136 15.38 2.73 -9.65
C LYS A 136 14.47 3.21 -8.52
N ILE A 137 13.56 2.35 -8.04
CA ILE A 137 12.69 2.64 -6.89
C ILE A 137 13.52 2.87 -5.62
N ALA A 138 14.55 2.07 -5.38
CA ALA A 138 15.51 2.22 -4.29
C ALA A 138 16.26 3.54 -4.35
N ALA A 139 16.72 3.96 -5.53
CA ALA A 139 17.34 5.27 -5.73
C ALA A 139 16.40 6.46 -5.44
N LYS A 140 15.08 6.22 -5.38
CA LYS A 140 14.06 7.20 -4.98
C LYS A 140 13.66 7.11 -3.50
N GLY A 141 14.36 6.28 -2.71
CA GLY A 141 14.14 6.17 -1.27
C GLY A 141 13.01 5.22 -0.88
N PHE A 142 12.72 4.20 -1.69
CA PHE A 142 11.71 3.18 -1.43
C PHE A 142 12.26 1.77 -1.64
N VAL A 143 11.83 0.81 -0.84
CA VAL A 143 12.18 -0.61 -1.00
C VAL A 143 10.94 -1.36 -1.43
N VAL A 144 11.05 -2.15 -2.49
CA VAL A 144 9.99 -3.07 -2.93
C VAL A 144 10.11 -4.36 -2.14
N LEU A 145 9.02 -4.77 -1.49
CA LEU A 145 8.97 -5.98 -0.66
C LEU A 145 8.36 -7.16 -1.41
N GLY A 146 7.49 -6.88 -2.38
CA GLY A 146 6.87 -7.90 -3.21
C GLY A 146 6.00 -7.27 -4.28
N TRP A 147 6.05 -7.85 -5.48
CA TRP A 147 5.15 -7.50 -6.57
C TRP A 147 3.85 -8.29 -6.44
N ALA A 148 2.75 -7.68 -6.88
CA ALA A 148 1.43 -8.29 -6.89
C ALA A 148 0.70 -7.90 -8.18
N ASP A 149 -0.27 -8.72 -8.58
CA ASP A 149 -1.16 -8.40 -9.69
C ASP A 149 -2.63 -8.51 -9.27
N GLY A 150 -3.44 -7.58 -9.75
CA GLY A 150 -4.90 -7.63 -9.58
C GLY A 150 -5.60 -8.47 -10.64
N GLY A 151 -4.85 -9.00 -11.62
CA GLY A 151 -5.35 -9.68 -12.81
C GLY A 151 -5.58 -8.78 -14.03
N TRP A 152 -6.18 -9.36 -15.07
CA TRP A 152 -6.45 -8.68 -16.34
C TRP A 152 -7.53 -7.63 -16.20
N VAL A 153 -7.20 -6.39 -16.55
CA VAL A 153 -8.14 -5.29 -16.67
C VAL A 153 -9.10 -5.59 -17.83
N ARG A 154 -10.39 -5.59 -17.52
CA ARG A 154 -11.49 -5.64 -18.47
C ARG A 154 -12.35 -4.40 -18.30
N PHE A 155 -13.06 -3.99 -19.35
CA PHE A 155 -13.96 -2.85 -19.26
C PHE A 155 -15.33 -3.29 -18.75
N PHE A 156 -15.82 -2.58 -17.74
CA PHE A 156 -17.17 -2.69 -17.21
C PHE A 156 -17.98 -1.48 -17.64
N THR A 157 -19.20 -1.71 -18.13
CA THR A 157 -20.04 -0.65 -18.71
C THR A 157 -21.48 -0.74 -18.22
N GLN A 158 -22.15 0.41 -18.10
CA GLN A 158 -23.57 0.48 -17.74
C GLN A 158 -24.49 -0.05 -18.85
N LYS A 159 -24.09 0.18 -20.11
CA LYS A 159 -24.79 -0.27 -21.32
C LYS A 159 -23.93 -1.30 -22.05
N PRO A 160 -24.54 -2.26 -22.79
CA PRO A 160 -23.78 -3.19 -23.61
C PRO A 160 -22.84 -2.48 -24.58
N VAL A 161 -21.65 -3.04 -24.77
CA VAL A 161 -20.61 -2.57 -25.68
C VAL A 161 -20.14 -3.79 -26.46
N ALA A 162 -20.18 -3.73 -27.79
CA ALA A 162 -19.75 -4.83 -28.66
C ALA A 162 -18.60 -4.43 -29.58
N ARG A 163 -18.40 -3.13 -29.79
CA ARG A 163 -17.34 -2.58 -30.66
C ARG A 163 -16.60 -1.46 -29.93
N PRO A 164 -15.33 -1.18 -30.30
CA PRO A 164 -14.55 -0.10 -29.69
C PRO A 164 -15.25 1.26 -29.67
N ASP A 165 -16.00 1.58 -30.73
CA ASP A 165 -16.70 2.87 -30.84
C ASP A 165 -17.85 3.02 -29.84
N ASP A 166 -18.47 1.91 -29.40
CA ASP A 166 -19.47 1.95 -28.33
C ASP A 166 -18.83 2.38 -27.01
N LEU A 167 -17.61 1.90 -26.72
CA LEU A 167 -16.86 2.28 -25.52
C LEU A 167 -16.38 3.74 -25.61
N ARG A 168 -15.95 4.21 -26.79
CA ARG A 168 -15.55 5.61 -27.01
C ARG A 168 -16.68 6.61 -26.74
N ALA A 169 -17.93 6.21 -26.97
CA ALA A 169 -19.09 7.03 -26.70
C ALA A 169 -19.43 7.15 -25.19
N LEU A 170 -18.90 6.26 -24.35
CA LEU A 170 -19.16 6.27 -22.91
C LEU A 170 -18.15 7.15 -22.17
N LYS A 171 -18.62 7.80 -21.10
CA LYS A 171 -17.75 8.47 -20.13
C LYS A 171 -16.91 7.44 -19.37
N LEU A 172 -15.65 7.29 -19.73
CA LEU A 172 -14.73 6.27 -19.20
C LEU A 172 -13.97 6.83 -18.00
N PHE A 173 -14.05 6.17 -16.85
CA PHE A 173 -13.22 6.52 -15.69
C PHE A 173 -11.72 6.51 -16.04
N SER A 174 -11.01 7.53 -15.56
CA SER A 174 -9.55 7.61 -15.52
C SER A 174 -9.13 8.15 -14.15
N TRP A 175 -7.95 7.76 -13.68
CA TRP A 175 -7.45 8.23 -12.38
C TRP A 175 -7.11 9.71 -12.46
N ALA A 176 -7.56 10.49 -11.48
CA ALA A 176 -7.09 11.86 -11.31
C ALA A 176 -5.58 11.87 -11.00
N GLY A 177 -4.84 12.77 -11.64
CA GLY A 177 -3.38 12.88 -11.50
C GLY A 177 -2.58 12.14 -12.58
N ASP A 178 -3.13 11.07 -13.17
CA ASP A 178 -2.48 10.36 -14.29
C ASP A 178 -2.75 11.06 -15.62
N THR A 179 -2.14 12.25 -15.77
CA THR A 179 -2.27 13.07 -16.98
C THR A 179 -1.81 12.34 -18.23
N GLN A 180 -0.81 11.46 -18.13
CA GLN A 180 -0.29 10.72 -19.28
C GLN A 180 -1.30 9.70 -19.79
N GLN A 181 -1.92 8.93 -18.89
CA GLN A 181 -3.00 8.00 -19.26
C GLN A 181 -4.21 8.74 -19.85
N VAL A 182 -4.60 9.88 -19.26
CA VAL A 182 -5.72 10.68 -19.78
C VAL A 182 -5.45 11.13 -21.21
N GLU A 183 -4.25 11.65 -21.50
CA GLU A 183 -3.90 12.09 -22.84
C GLU A 183 -3.80 10.92 -23.82
N LEU A 184 -3.31 9.75 -23.39
CA LEU A 184 -3.30 8.54 -24.21
C LEU A 184 -4.73 8.08 -24.57
N LEU A 185 -5.64 8.08 -23.60
CA LEU A 185 -7.05 7.73 -23.82
C LEU A 185 -7.74 8.71 -24.78
N LYS A 186 -7.49 10.02 -24.63
CA LYS A 186 -7.98 11.03 -25.57
C LYS A 186 -7.40 10.85 -26.98
N ALA A 187 -6.10 10.58 -27.09
CA ALA A 187 -5.46 10.31 -28.38
C ALA A 187 -6.06 9.07 -29.07
N ALA A 188 -6.43 8.06 -28.27
CA ALA A 188 -7.19 6.88 -28.72
C ALA A 188 -8.70 7.14 -28.88
N ARG A 189 -9.15 8.41 -28.81
CA ARG A 189 -10.54 8.87 -29.00
C ARG A 189 -11.55 8.31 -27.99
N PHE A 190 -11.10 7.87 -26.82
CA PHE A 190 -12.00 7.61 -25.70
C PHE A 190 -12.44 8.94 -25.06
N ASN A 191 -13.47 8.87 -24.22
CA ASN A 191 -13.97 9.99 -23.44
C ASN A 191 -13.60 9.81 -21.95
N PRO A 192 -12.31 10.00 -21.57
CA PRO A 192 -11.88 9.81 -20.18
C PRO A 192 -12.43 10.92 -19.28
N VAL A 193 -12.90 10.53 -18.09
CA VAL A 193 -13.30 11.42 -17.01
C VAL A 193 -12.33 11.17 -15.85
N PRO A 194 -11.42 12.12 -15.56
CA PRO A 194 -10.50 12.02 -14.43
C PRO A 194 -11.24 12.22 -13.10
N LEU A 195 -11.16 11.27 -12.18
CA LEU A 195 -11.65 11.40 -10.80
C LEU A 195 -10.82 10.53 -9.84
N PRO A 196 -10.80 10.85 -8.53
CA PRO A 196 -10.25 9.94 -7.53
C PRO A 196 -10.97 8.59 -7.57
N SER A 197 -10.23 7.48 -7.40
CA SER A 197 -10.83 6.14 -7.40
C SER A 197 -11.88 5.93 -6.31
N THR A 198 -11.73 6.63 -5.19
CA THR A 198 -12.68 6.63 -4.08
C THR A 198 -14.05 7.20 -4.48
N GLU A 199 -14.12 7.99 -5.55
CA GLU A 199 -15.37 8.57 -6.07
C GLU A 199 -16.02 7.72 -7.17
N LEU A 200 -15.37 6.64 -7.64
CA LEU A 200 -15.87 5.83 -8.76
C LEU A 200 -17.26 5.25 -8.50
N ALA A 201 -17.55 4.76 -7.28
CA ALA A 201 -18.87 4.22 -6.95
C ALA A 201 -19.99 5.27 -7.13
N THR A 202 -19.78 6.46 -6.57
CA THR A 202 -20.70 7.60 -6.69
C THR A 202 -20.77 8.11 -8.13
N GLY A 203 -19.63 8.14 -8.83
CA GLY A 203 -19.55 8.54 -10.23
C GLY A 203 -20.36 7.63 -11.15
N LEU A 204 -20.35 6.32 -10.90
CA LEU A 204 -21.20 5.35 -11.58
C LEU A 204 -22.67 5.55 -11.22
N GLN A 205 -23.00 5.81 -9.96
CA GLN A 205 -24.38 6.02 -9.52
C GLN A 205 -25.02 7.26 -10.15
N THR A 206 -24.26 8.35 -10.28
CA THR A 206 -24.72 9.63 -10.82
C THR A 206 -24.65 9.71 -12.35
N GLY A 207 -23.92 8.78 -12.99
CA GLY A 207 -23.67 8.83 -14.44
C GLY A 207 -22.59 9.85 -14.84
N LEU A 208 -21.81 10.35 -13.88
CA LEU A 208 -20.59 11.11 -14.14
C LEU A 208 -19.60 10.24 -14.95
N VAL A 209 -19.51 8.95 -14.61
CA VAL A 209 -18.87 7.91 -15.41
C VAL A 209 -19.87 6.80 -15.74
N GLN A 210 -19.66 6.16 -16.87
CA GLN A 210 -20.52 5.12 -17.44
C GLN A 210 -19.75 3.84 -17.75
N ALA A 211 -18.42 3.92 -17.76
CA ALA A 211 -17.51 2.80 -17.96
C ALA A 211 -16.30 2.94 -17.05
N PHE A 212 -15.67 1.82 -16.69
CA PHE A 212 -14.37 1.80 -16.02
C PHE A 212 -13.59 0.53 -16.42
N GLY A 213 -12.26 0.60 -16.34
CA GLY A 213 -11.40 -0.58 -16.48
C GLY A 213 -10.98 -1.09 -15.11
N ALA A 214 -11.22 -2.38 -14.83
CA ALA A 214 -10.65 -3.04 -13.66
C ALA A 214 -10.56 -4.55 -13.88
N PRO A 215 -9.74 -5.27 -13.10
CA PRO A 215 -9.86 -6.71 -13.06
C PRO A 215 -11.20 -7.16 -12.46
N PRO A 216 -11.78 -8.29 -12.92
CA PRO A 216 -13.07 -8.76 -12.40
C PRO A 216 -13.09 -8.97 -10.89
N GLY A 217 -11.98 -9.43 -10.30
CA GLY A 217 -11.84 -9.55 -8.85
C GLY A 217 -11.94 -8.21 -8.13
N VAL A 218 -11.34 -7.15 -8.68
CA VAL A 218 -11.42 -5.78 -8.14
C VAL A 218 -12.84 -5.24 -8.26
N ALA A 219 -13.48 -5.42 -9.42
CA ALA A 219 -14.87 -5.00 -9.64
C ALA A 219 -15.84 -5.69 -8.67
N LEU A 220 -15.58 -6.96 -8.33
CA LEU A 220 -16.35 -7.74 -7.36
C LEU A 220 -16.17 -7.20 -5.93
N ILE A 221 -14.94 -7.09 -5.43
CA ILE A 221 -14.69 -6.66 -4.04
C ILE A 221 -15.09 -5.20 -3.78
N ALA A 222 -15.06 -4.36 -4.82
CA ALA A 222 -15.51 -2.98 -4.76
C ALA A 222 -17.01 -2.79 -5.09
N GLN A 223 -17.71 -3.88 -5.44
CA GLN A 223 -19.16 -3.89 -5.72
C GLN A 223 -19.58 -2.99 -6.90
N TYR A 224 -18.67 -2.67 -7.82
CA TYR A 224 -18.95 -1.80 -8.97
C TYR A 224 -19.88 -2.45 -10.00
N PHE A 225 -19.90 -3.79 -10.05
CA PHE A 225 -20.75 -4.56 -10.97
C PHE A 225 -22.25 -4.28 -10.80
N ASN A 226 -22.69 -3.81 -9.61
CA ASN A 226 -24.08 -3.43 -9.36
C ASN A 226 -24.56 -2.25 -10.23
N ARG A 227 -23.64 -1.42 -10.71
CA ARG A 227 -23.93 -0.25 -11.54
C ARG A 227 -23.46 -0.42 -12.99
N ALA A 228 -22.35 -1.12 -13.21
CA ALA A 228 -21.84 -1.45 -14.54
C ALA A 228 -21.76 -2.96 -14.72
N LYS A 229 -22.86 -3.56 -15.19
CA LYS A 229 -23.06 -5.01 -15.22
C LYS A 229 -22.54 -5.73 -16.46
N ASN A 230 -22.17 -4.98 -17.51
CA ASN A 230 -21.67 -5.57 -18.75
C ASN A 230 -20.14 -5.54 -18.68
N MET A 231 -19.49 -6.67 -18.95
CA MET A 231 -18.04 -6.79 -18.95
C MET A 231 -17.58 -7.21 -20.34
N THR A 232 -16.57 -6.54 -20.88
CA THR A 232 -15.92 -6.94 -22.13
C THR A 232 -15.06 -8.18 -21.91
N ASP A 233 -14.96 -9.06 -22.90
CA ASP A 233 -14.06 -10.22 -22.87
C ASP A 233 -12.68 -9.91 -23.49
N LEU A 234 -12.23 -8.66 -23.34
CA LEU A 234 -10.93 -8.20 -23.80
C LEU A 234 -10.02 -7.99 -22.58
N ASP A 235 -8.95 -8.76 -22.51
CA ASP A 235 -7.87 -8.53 -21.56
C ASP A 235 -7.04 -7.33 -22.04
N TRP A 236 -7.35 -6.15 -21.50
CA TRP A 236 -6.80 -4.88 -21.97
C TRP A 236 -5.36 -4.68 -21.51
N GLN A 237 -5.05 -4.97 -20.25
CA GLN A 237 -3.71 -4.87 -19.67
C GLN A 237 -3.68 -5.61 -18.33
N MET A 238 -2.49 -5.94 -17.83
CA MET A 238 -2.35 -6.44 -16.46
C MET A 238 -2.39 -5.29 -15.45
N LEU A 239 -3.20 -5.40 -14.40
CA LEU A 239 -3.08 -4.51 -13.25
C LEU A 239 -1.95 -4.99 -12.36
N LEU A 240 -0.77 -4.37 -12.45
CA LEU A 240 0.36 -4.65 -11.58
C LEU A 240 0.44 -3.66 -10.43
N GLY A 241 1.04 -4.10 -9.34
CA GLY A 241 1.30 -3.32 -8.15
C GLY A 241 2.44 -3.91 -7.34
N ALA A 242 2.79 -3.25 -6.24
CA ALA A 242 3.79 -3.75 -5.32
C ALA A 242 3.56 -3.22 -3.90
N ILE A 243 3.99 -4.01 -2.93
CA ILE A 243 4.16 -3.56 -1.55
C ILE A 243 5.50 -2.84 -1.48
N VAL A 244 5.46 -1.56 -1.10
CA VAL A 244 6.65 -0.73 -0.91
C VAL A 244 6.71 -0.16 0.49
N VAL A 245 7.92 0.05 0.98
CA VAL A 245 8.22 0.73 2.25
C VAL A 245 9.22 1.85 2.01
N SER A 246 9.12 2.95 2.76
CA SER A 246 10.15 3.98 2.68
C SER A 246 11.49 3.43 3.14
N LYS A 247 12.57 3.80 2.45
CA LYS A 247 13.93 3.40 2.82
C LYS A 247 14.27 3.83 4.25
N SER A 248 13.78 5.00 4.68
CA SER A 248 13.95 5.48 6.06
C SER A 248 13.32 4.57 7.11
N THR A 249 12.21 3.89 6.80
CA THR A 249 11.60 2.90 7.70
C THR A 249 12.30 1.56 7.57
N TRP A 250 12.66 1.15 6.35
CA TRP A 250 13.41 -0.08 6.11
C TRP A 250 14.74 -0.11 6.87
N ASP A 251 15.50 0.98 6.83
CA ASP A 251 16.80 1.08 7.47
C ASP A 251 16.73 1.11 9.02
N GLN A 252 15.53 1.19 9.61
CA GLN A 252 15.30 1.03 11.06
C GLN A 252 15.09 -0.44 11.48
N LEU A 253 14.86 -1.35 10.52
CA LEU A 253 14.68 -2.76 10.80
C LEU A 253 16.02 -3.41 11.13
N SER A 254 16.01 -4.38 12.05
CA SER A 254 17.15 -5.27 12.25
C SER A 254 17.38 -6.12 10.99
N PRO A 255 18.63 -6.57 10.75
CA PRO A 255 18.91 -7.54 9.70
C PRO A 255 18.18 -8.89 9.86
N ASP A 256 17.88 -9.27 11.11
CA ASP A 256 17.08 -10.45 11.49
C ASP A 256 15.58 -10.09 11.59
#